data_AF-A0A1D2MHH4-F1
#
_entry.id   AF-A0A1D2MHH4-F1
#
_cell.length_a   1.000
_cell.length_b   1.000
_cell.length_c   1.000
_cell.angle_alpha   90.00
_cell.angle_beta   90.00
_cell.angle_gamma   90.00
#
_symmetry.space_group_name_H-M   'P 1'
#
loop_
_entity.id
_entity.type
_entity.pdbx_description
1 polymer ?
#
loop_
_entity_poly.entity_id
_entity_poly.type
_entity_poly.pdbx_seq_one_letter_code
_entity_poly.pdbx_strand_id
1 'polypeptide(L)'
;MKLNLGHVKSLAGLLKIIGLVVGLIAASLGASAFINSPYNKSCGDDGVTLPPRSNSTGSTLPGDITTTTLRTREPVTVTQPGKFQTEATTSPPGGNNSTALPPTEKTDCEMAPVLWMERFQISITWITVIVSAALLICYILSEDFEYNKIFKGVNFGFHFVGCIFLIISALFLAFAAIEIDNKICSDERFTDSKEDCQKFKQKMSAAGFTLLQAVLYAVISVRVIGKKLYEEV
;
A
#
# COMPACT_ATOMS: atom_id res chain seq x y z
N MET A 1 -36.05 -14.54 14.65
CA MET A 1 -34.98 -15.34 14.02
C MET A 1 -34.20 -16.02 15.14
N LYS A 2 -33.98 -17.34 15.09
CA LYS A 2 -33.24 -18.08 16.12
C LYS A 2 -31.80 -18.23 15.63
N LEU A 3 -30.82 -17.73 16.38
CA LEU A 3 -29.41 -17.78 15.98
C LEU A 3 -28.85 -19.21 16.17
N ASN A 4 -28.14 -19.72 15.17
CA ASN A 4 -27.44 -21.01 15.26
C ASN A 4 -26.07 -20.84 15.94
N LEU A 5 -26.08 -20.67 17.27
CA LEU A 5 -24.85 -20.69 18.07
C LEU A 5 -24.20 -22.08 18.14
N GLY A 6 -24.88 -23.15 17.70
CA GLY A 6 -24.31 -24.49 17.57
C GLY A 6 -23.17 -24.52 16.55
N HIS A 7 -23.35 -23.85 15.40
CA HIS A 7 -22.33 -23.79 14.36
C HIS A 7 -21.04 -23.13 14.83
N VAL A 8 -21.13 -22.05 15.62
CA VAL A 8 -19.96 -21.33 16.19
C VAL A 8 -19.15 -22.22 17.14
N LYS A 9 -19.80 -23.13 17.87
CA LYS A 9 -19.15 -24.11 18.77
C LYS A 9 -18.55 -25.30 18.02
N SER A 10 -18.87 -25.50 16.74
CA SER A 10 -18.26 -26.55 15.93
C SER A 10 -16.81 -26.21 15.59
N LEU A 11 -15.96 -27.24 15.43
CA LEU A 11 -14.57 -27.04 14.99
C LEU A 11 -14.49 -26.31 13.64
N ALA A 12 -15.45 -26.53 12.73
CA ALA A 12 -15.49 -25.86 11.44
C ALA A 12 -15.81 -24.36 11.57
N GLY A 13 -16.76 -23.99 12.44
CA GLY A 13 -17.07 -22.60 12.76
C GLY A 13 -15.90 -21.89 13.44
N LEU A 14 -15.25 -22.56 14.40
CA LEU A 14 -14.08 -22.03 15.11
C LEU A 14 -12.88 -21.83 14.16
N LEU A 15 -12.61 -22.78 13.26
CA LEU A 15 -11.57 -22.62 12.22
C LEU A 15 -11.87 -21.46 11.27
N LYS A 16 -13.14 -21.25 10.88
CA LYS A 16 -13.54 -20.10 10.07
C LYS A 16 -13.34 -18.77 10.78
N ILE A 17 -13.67 -18.69 12.08
CA ILE A 17 -13.45 -17.49 12.90
C ILE A 17 -11.95 -17.19 13.02
N ILE A 18 -11.12 -18.19 13.32
CA ILE A 18 -9.65 -18.02 13.38
C ILE A 18 -9.11 -17.59 12.00
N GLY A 19 -9.55 -18.25 10.91
CA GLY A 19 -9.16 -17.87 9.55
C GLY A 19 -9.57 -16.45 9.16
N LEU A 20 -10.71 -15.97 9.65
CA LEU A 20 -11.16 -14.60 9.45
C LEU A 20 -10.29 -13.59 10.22
N VAL A 21 -9.95 -13.88 11.49
CA VAL A 21 -9.06 -13.04 12.30
C VAL A 21 -7.65 -12.98 11.71
N VAL A 22 -7.08 -14.13 11.32
CA VAL A 22 -5.78 -14.20 10.65
C VAL A 22 -5.81 -13.44 9.32
N GLY A 23 -6.89 -13.55 8.55
CA GLY A 23 -7.06 -12.79 7.30
C GLY A 23 -7.20 -11.28 7.49
N LEU A 24 -7.89 -10.83 8.55
CA LEU A 24 -7.94 -9.42 8.92
C LEU A 24 -6.57 -8.87 9.30
N ILE A 25 -5.75 -9.65 10.03
CA ILE A 25 -4.36 -9.30 10.35
C ILE A 25 -3.53 -9.23 9.07
N ALA A 26 -3.60 -10.24 8.19
CA ALA A 26 -2.90 -10.28 6.91
C ALA A 26 -3.26 -9.10 6.00
N ALA A 27 -4.56 -8.79 5.87
CA ALA A 27 -5.06 -7.66 5.07
C ALA A 27 -4.60 -6.30 5.65
N SER A 28 -4.63 -6.15 6.97
CA SER A 28 -4.23 -4.91 7.65
C SER A 28 -2.72 -4.66 7.51
N LEU A 29 -1.91 -5.71 7.70
CA LEU A 29 -0.45 -5.62 7.55
C LEU A 29 -0.06 -5.38 6.08
N GLY A 30 -0.70 -6.06 5.13
CA GLY A 30 -0.50 -5.87 3.69
C GLY A 30 -0.87 -4.47 3.22
N ALA A 31 -2.06 -3.97 3.61
CA ALA A 31 -2.49 -2.61 3.30
C ALA A 31 -1.54 -1.55 3.87
N SER A 32 -1.10 -1.70 5.13
CA SER A 32 -0.12 -0.79 5.72
C SER A 32 1.26 -0.87 5.04
N ALA A 33 1.69 -2.06 4.62
CA ALA A 33 2.95 -2.26 3.89
C ALA A 33 2.92 -1.70 2.46
N PHE A 34 1.74 -1.57 1.85
CA PHE A 34 1.51 -0.96 0.55
C PHE A 34 1.44 0.57 0.62
N ILE A 35 0.70 1.13 1.59
CA ILE A 35 0.60 2.58 1.80
C ILE A 35 1.99 3.19 2.03
N ASN A 36 2.83 2.50 2.81
CA ASN A 36 4.20 2.92 3.12
C ASN A 36 5.26 2.39 2.12
N SER A 37 4.83 1.75 1.03
CA SER A 37 5.72 1.10 0.05
C SER A 37 6.51 2.13 -0.75
N PRO A 38 7.83 1.98 -0.95
CA PRO A 38 8.61 2.90 -1.78
C PRO A 38 8.08 2.94 -3.21
N TYR A 39 7.62 1.79 -3.73
CA TYR A 39 7.00 1.64 -5.05
C TYR A 39 5.77 2.52 -5.26
N ASN A 40 5.00 2.81 -4.19
CA ASN A 40 3.81 3.65 -4.29
C ASN A 40 4.16 5.15 -4.31
N LYS A 41 5.30 5.55 -3.74
CA LYS A 41 5.81 6.93 -3.80
C LYS A 41 6.45 7.23 -5.16
N SER A 42 7.25 6.30 -5.68
CA SER A 42 8.02 6.50 -6.92
C SER A 42 7.19 6.61 -8.20
N CYS A 43 5.94 6.15 -8.21
CA CYS A 43 5.02 6.24 -9.35
C CYS A 43 3.88 7.26 -9.13
N GLY A 44 3.99 8.14 -8.12
CA GLY A 44 2.92 9.05 -7.69
C GLY A 44 3.17 10.55 -7.93
N ASP A 45 4.41 10.95 -8.22
CA ASP A 45 4.84 12.35 -8.27
C ASP A 45 5.11 12.88 -9.71
N ASP A 46 4.34 12.40 -10.70
CA ASP A 46 4.09 13.17 -11.94
C ASP A 46 3.12 14.34 -11.69
N GLY A 47 3.28 14.97 -10.53
CA GLY A 47 2.67 16.23 -10.15
C GLY A 47 3.25 17.34 -11.00
N VAL A 48 2.64 17.49 -12.18
CA VAL A 48 2.78 18.59 -13.13
C VAL A 48 3.04 19.91 -12.39
N THR A 49 4.31 20.27 -12.28
CA THR A 49 4.69 21.64 -11.95
C THR A 49 4.44 22.47 -13.20
N LEU A 50 3.18 22.85 -13.41
CA LEU A 50 2.86 23.92 -14.36
C LEU A 50 3.79 25.09 -14.02
N PRO A 51 4.55 25.64 -14.98
CA PRO A 51 5.33 26.84 -14.70
C PRO A 51 4.37 27.89 -14.15
N PRO A 52 4.77 28.68 -13.13
CA PRO A 52 3.87 29.62 -12.47
C PRO A 52 3.25 30.50 -13.54
N ARG A 53 1.91 30.37 -13.68
CA ARG A 53 1.15 31.01 -14.74
C ARG A 53 1.39 32.51 -14.65
N SER A 54 2.22 33.02 -15.56
CA SER A 54 2.48 34.45 -15.64
C SER A 54 1.18 35.12 -16.01
N ASN A 55 0.52 35.71 -15.00
CA ASN A 55 -0.65 36.53 -15.22
C ASN A 55 -0.20 37.78 -15.97
N SER A 56 -0.23 37.67 -17.30
CA SER A 56 -0.21 38.78 -18.24
C SER A 56 -1.48 39.60 -18.06
N THR A 57 -1.56 40.32 -16.95
CA THR A 57 -2.52 41.41 -16.78
C THR A 57 -1.90 42.66 -17.40
N GLY A 58 -2.60 43.23 -18.37
CA GLY A 58 -2.09 44.36 -19.16
C GLY A 58 -1.82 45.63 -18.34
N SER A 59 -1.03 46.51 -18.93
CA SER A 59 -0.73 47.85 -18.44
C SER A 59 -1.99 48.66 -18.09
N THR A 60 -2.03 49.23 -16.88
CA THR A 60 -2.63 50.56 -16.64
C THR A 60 -2.11 51.18 -15.33
N LEU A 61 -1.34 52.26 -15.46
CA LEU A 61 -1.22 53.36 -14.48
C LEU A 61 -2.23 54.47 -14.91
N PRO A 62 -2.54 55.51 -14.10
CA PRO A 62 -2.14 55.81 -12.70
C PRO A 62 -3.34 56.05 -11.75
N GLY A 63 -3.11 56.24 -10.44
CA GLY A 63 -4.17 56.66 -9.50
C GLY A 63 -3.73 56.79 -8.03
N ASP A 64 -3.89 57.99 -7.47
CA ASP A 64 -3.27 58.52 -6.25
C ASP A 64 -4.11 58.34 -4.95
N ILE A 65 -3.48 58.54 -3.77
CA ILE A 65 -4.07 58.85 -2.43
C ILE A 65 -4.95 57.74 -1.75
N THR A 66 -4.61 57.16 -0.58
CA THR A 66 -4.75 57.77 0.79
C THR A 66 -4.09 56.92 1.89
N THR A 67 -3.58 57.58 2.94
CA THR A 67 -2.96 57.05 4.18
C THR A 67 -3.94 56.40 5.18
N THR A 68 -3.48 55.47 6.06
CA THR A 68 -3.68 55.41 7.55
C THR A 68 -3.37 53.97 8.07
N THR A 69 -2.20 53.66 8.63
CA THR A 69 -1.72 53.81 10.04
C THR A 69 -2.19 52.74 11.05
N LEU A 70 -1.26 51.85 11.45
CA LEU A 70 -1.11 51.24 12.79
C LEU A 70 0.26 50.51 12.82
N ARG A 71 1.35 51.12 13.32
CA ARG A 71 1.86 51.08 14.71
C ARG A 71 1.95 49.66 15.34
N THR A 72 3.01 49.24 16.03
CA THR A 72 4.39 49.73 16.27
C THR A 72 5.18 48.63 17.00
N ARG A 73 6.39 48.24 16.55
CA ARG A 73 7.60 48.12 17.41
C ARG A 73 8.85 47.72 16.62
N GLU A 74 9.81 48.64 16.64
CA GLU A 74 11.24 48.50 16.37
C GLU A 74 11.96 49.11 17.62
N PRO A 75 13.31 49.12 17.76
CA PRO A 75 14.34 48.48 16.93
C PRO A 75 15.36 47.67 17.76
N VAL A 76 16.27 46.95 17.07
CA VAL A 76 17.65 46.75 17.57
C VAL A 76 18.63 47.01 16.42
N THR A 77 19.26 48.17 16.46
CA THR A 77 20.37 48.54 15.58
C THR A 77 21.68 48.05 16.20
N VAL A 78 22.48 47.28 15.45
CA VAL A 78 23.91 47.09 15.75
C VAL A 78 24.70 47.48 14.51
N THR A 79 25.46 48.57 14.64
CA THR A 79 26.30 49.13 13.57
C THR A 79 27.77 49.01 13.98
N GLN A 80 28.60 48.33 13.17
CA GLN A 80 30.05 48.56 13.07
C GLN A 80 30.59 48.11 11.68
N PRO A 81 31.75 48.63 11.21
CA PRO A 81 31.77 49.20 9.85
C PRO A 81 32.94 48.82 8.92
N GLY A 82 32.69 48.86 7.59
CA GLY A 82 33.71 48.79 6.51
C GLY A 82 34.36 47.41 6.34
N LYS A 83 35.04 47.05 5.24
CA LYS A 83 35.32 47.63 3.90
C LYS A 83 35.76 46.45 2.99
N PHE A 84 35.78 46.49 1.65
CA PHE A 84 35.59 47.56 0.66
C PHE A 84 34.75 47.00 -0.53
N GLN A 85 34.91 47.54 -1.75
CA GLN A 85 34.43 46.97 -3.03
C GLN A 85 35.62 46.83 -4.00
N THR A 86 35.58 45.83 -4.88
CA THR A 86 36.20 45.80 -6.24
C THR A 86 35.51 44.63 -6.97
N GLU A 87 34.57 44.78 -7.90
CA GLU A 87 34.50 45.50 -9.20
C GLU A 87 34.70 44.55 -10.39
N ALA A 88 33.77 44.66 -11.35
CA ALA A 88 33.75 44.15 -12.74
C ALA A 88 34.40 42.78 -13.10
N THR A 89 33.56 41.81 -13.45
CA THR A 89 33.89 40.84 -14.52
C THR A 89 33.00 41.13 -15.74
N THR A 90 33.63 41.62 -16.80
CA THR A 90 33.04 41.86 -18.12
C THR A 90 32.61 40.56 -18.80
N SER A 91 31.47 40.59 -19.50
CA SER A 91 31.09 39.53 -20.43
C SER A 91 32.02 39.48 -21.64
N PRO A 92 32.46 38.29 -22.08
CA PRO A 92 32.77 38.03 -23.48
C PRO A 92 31.53 37.44 -24.20
N PRO A 93 31.15 37.93 -25.39
CA PRO A 93 30.18 37.25 -26.24
C PRO A 93 30.88 36.09 -26.95
N GLY A 94 30.48 34.85 -26.66
CA GLY A 94 31.05 33.66 -27.28
C GLY A 94 30.06 32.52 -27.25
N GLY A 95 29.42 32.24 -28.39
CA GLY A 95 28.53 31.10 -28.52
C GLY A 95 29.31 29.79 -28.53
N ASN A 96 28.95 28.87 -27.65
CA ASN A 96 29.36 27.48 -27.69
C ASN A 96 28.13 26.59 -27.46
N ASN A 97 27.99 25.60 -28.34
CA ASN A 97 26.84 24.71 -28.37
C ASN A 97 26.81 23.84 -27.11
N SER A 98 26.08 24.28 -26.09
CA SER A 98 25.44 23.36 -25.18
C SER A 98 24.37 22.60 -25.96
N THR A 99 24.78 21.51 -26.61
CA THR A 99 23.87 20.39 -26.88
C THR A 99 23.36 19.95 -25.52
N ALA A 100 22.22 20.51 -25.10
CA ALA A 100 21.49 19.99 -23.96
C ALA A 100 21.27 18.50 -24.28
N LEU A 101 21.80 17.61 -23.43
CA LEU A 101 21.25 16.26 -23.41
C LEU A 101 19.73 16.46 -23.23
N PRO A 102 18.89 15.77 -24.02
CA PRO A 102 17.47 15.76 -23.72
C PRO A 102 17.34 15.36 -22.24
N PRO A 103 16.47 16.00 -21.45
CA PRO A 103 16.25 15.57 -20.08
C PRO A 103 15.97 14.08 -20.13
N THR A 104 16.79 13.28 -19.43
CA THR A 104 16.61 11.84 -19.41
C THR A 104 15.27 11.57 -18.78
N GLU A 105 14.27 11.36 -19.63
CA GLU A 105 12.89 11.08 -19.25
C GLU A 105 12.97 9.84 -18.37
N LYS A 106 12.68 9.98 -17.07
CA LYS A 106 12.62 8.85 -16.14
C LYS A 106 11.32 8.09 -16.41
N THR A 107 11.25 7.42 -17.55
CA THR A 107 10.18 6.48 -17.92
C THR A 107 10.15 5.22 -17.04
N ASP A 108 11.01 5.14 -16.04
CA ASP A 108 11.26 3.93 -15.25
C ASP A 108 10.24 3.76 -14.12
N CYS A 109 8.98 3.60 -14.53
CA CYS A 109 8.00 2.78 -13.82
C CYS A 109 8.39 1.27 -13.83
N GLU A 110 9.70 0.95 -13.75
CA GLU A 110 10.26 -0.40 -13.66
C GLU A 110 9.74 -1.15 -12.41
N MET A 111 9.23 -0.38 -11.42
CA MET A 111 8.58 -0.84 -10.20
C MET A 111 7.10 -1.24 -10.37
N ALA A 112 6.48 -0.97 -11.52
CA ALA A 112 5.08 -1.32 -11.83
C ALA A 112 4.71 -2.81 -11.59
N PRO A 113 5.51 -3.82 -11.97
CA PRO A 113 5.17 -5.22 -11.68
C PRO A 113 5.08 -5.52 -10.18
N VAL A 114 5.98 -4.96 -9.36
CA VAL A 114 5.98 -5.15 -7.90
C VAL A 114 4.79 -4.44 -7.25
N LEU A 115 4.48 -3.22 -7.69
CA LEU A 115 3.30 -2.49 -7.24
C LEU A 115 1.98 -3.22 -7.59
N TRP A 116 1.93 -3.87 -8.76
CA TRP A 116 0.79 -4.71 -9.15
C TRP A 116 0.66 -5.96 -8.26
N MET A 117 1.78 -6.63 -7.95
CA MET A 117 1.81 -7.78 -7.03
C MET A 117 1.28 -7.41 -5.63
N GLU A 118 1.64 -6.25 -5.09
CA GLU A 118 1.13 -5.76 -3.80
C GLU A 118 -0.37 -5.46 -3.84
N ARG A 119 -0.84 -4.82 -4.92
CA ARG A 119 -2.29 -4.58 -5.12
C ARG A 119 -3.07 -5.89 -5.23
N PHE A 120 -2.53 -6.88 -5.94
CA PHE A 120 -3.13 -8.21 -6.04
C PHE A 120 -3.25 -8.88 -4.66
N GLN A 121 -2.20 -8.83 -3.83
CA GLN A 121 -2.23 -9.38 -2.47
C GLN A 121 -3.36 -8.76 -1.65
N ILE A 122 -3.48 -7.43 -1.68
CA ILE A 122 -4.50 -6.69 -0.92
C ILE A 122 -5.90 -7.04 -1.41
N SER A 123 -6.14 -7.02 -2.72
CA SER A 123 -7.44 -7.35 -3.30
C SER A 123 -7.88 -8.76 -2.95
N ILE A 124 -7.02 -9.77 -3.14
CA ILE A 124 -7.34 -11.17 -2.81
C ILE A 124 -7.62 -11.35 -1.31
N THR A 125 -6.81 -10.74 -0.45
CA THR A 125 -6.96 -10.91 1.00
C THR A 125 -8.23 -10.22 1.52
N TRP A 126 -8.58 -9.04 1.01
CA TRP A 126 -9.87 -8.40 1.35
C TRP A 126 -11.08 -9.15 0.79
N ILE A 127 -11.05 -9.59 -0.47
CA ILE A 127 -12.16 -10.36 -1.07
C ILE A 127 -12.40 -11.65 -0.29
N THR A 128 -11.34 -12.39 0.06
CA THR A 128 -11.47 -13.62 0.85
C THR A 128 -12.00 -13.35 2.26
N VAL A 129 -11.54 -12.30 2.95
CA VAL A 129 -12.09 -11.89 4.25
C VAL A 129 -13.58 -11.55 4.15
N ILE A 130 -13.99 -10.72 3.18
CA ILE A 130 -15.38 -10.27 3.02
C ILE A 130 -16.31 -11.46 2.70
N VAL A 131 -15.94 -12.31 1.74
CA VAL A 131 -16.75 -13.47 1.35
C VAL A 131 -16.80 -14.50 2.49
N SER A 132 -15.70 -14.72 3.20
CA SER A 132 -15.67 -15.63 4.36
C SER A 132 -16.53 -15.11 5.53
N ALA A 133 -16.56 -13.80 5.76
CA ALA A 133 -17.45 -13.19 6.74
C ALA A 133 -18.93 -13.35 6.32
N ALA A 134 -19.26 -13.08 5.06
CA ALA A 134 -20.61 -13.26 4.53
C ALA A 134 -21.09 -14.72 4.66
N LEU A 135 -20.26 -15.69 4.26
CA LEU A 135 -20.57 -17.11 4.41
C LEU A 135 -20.77 -17.50 5.88
N LEU A 136 -19.90 -17.03 6.79
CA LEU A 136 -20.04 -17.28 8.24
C LEU A 136 -21.34 -16.70 8.80
N ILE A 137 -21.73 -15.49 8.39
CA ILE A 137 -23.00 -14.85 8.77
C ILE A 137 -24.19 -15.69 8.26
N CYS A 138 -24.16 -16.17 7.01
CA CYS A 138 -25.20 -17.07 6.50
C CYS A 138 -25.36 -18.34 7.36
N TYR A 139 -24.26 -19.00 7.75
CA TYR A 139 -24.29 -20.17 8.64
C TYR A 139 -24.82 -19.87 10.05
N ILE A 140 -24.62 -18.66 10.58
CA ILE A 140 -25.15 -18.24 11.89
C ILE A 140 -26.66 -17.93 11.81
N LEU A 141 -27.13 -17.40 10.68
CA LEU A 141 -28.50 -16.93 10.51
C LEU A 141 -29.51 -18.00 10.07
N SER A 142 -29.09 -19.08 9.39
CA SER A 142 -29.97 -20.18 8.98
C SER A 142 -29.27 -21.54 9.06
N GLU A 143 -29.95 -22.50 9.69
CA GLU A 143 -29.53 -23.90 9.79
C GLU A 143 -29.66 -24.63 8.44
N ASP A 144 -30.54 -24.17 7.55
CA ASP A 144 -30.82 -24.78 6.24
C ASP A 144 -29.59 -24.78 5.32
N PHE A 145 -28.72 -23.77 5.45
CA PHE A 145 -27.44 -23.70 4.76
C PHE A 145 -26.46 -24.82 5.16
N GLU A 146 -26.59 -25.39 6.36
CA GLU A 146 -25.78 -26.54 6.80
C GLU A 146 -26.26 -27.87 6.19
N TYR A 147 -27.48 -27.94 5.67
CA TYR A 147 -28.02 -29.13 4.99
C TYR A 147 -28.00 -29.01 3.45
N ASN A 148 -28.02 -27.79 2.91
CA ASN A 148 -28.01 -27.55 1.47
C ASN A 148 -26.70 -28.03 0.78
N LYS A 149 -26.82 -29.02 -0.10
CA LYS A 149 -25.69 -29.59 -0.88
C LYS A 149 -25.01 -28.56 -1.79
N ILE A 150 -25.76 -27.65 -2.40
CA ILE A 150 -25.21 -26.60 -3.28
C ILE A 150 -24.37 -25.64 -2.45
N PHE A 151 -24.87 -25.20 -1.29
CA PHE A 151 -24.16 -24.28 -0.42
C PHE A 151 -22.86 -24.88 0.13
N LYS A 152 -22.86 -26.18 0.49
CA LYS A 152 -21.63 -26.93 0.82
C LYS A 152 -20.62 -26.91 -0.33
N GLY A 153 -21.07 -27.15 -1.56
CA GLY A 153 -20.24 -27.09 -2.77
C GLY A 153 -19.62 -25.71 -2.99
N VAL A 154 -20.41 -24.64 -2.87
CA VAL A 154 -19.94 -23.24 -2.97
C VAL A 154 -18.94 -22.92 -1.86
N ASN A 155 -19.23 -23.29 -0.61
CA ASN A 155 -18.34 -23.06 0.52
C ASN A 155 -17.00 -23.82 0.38
N PHE A 156 -17.04 -25.07 -0.11
CA PHE A 156 -15.81 -25.81 -0.45
C PHE A 156 -15.04 -25.11 -1.57
N GLY A 157 -15.68 -24.82 -2.70
CA GLY A 157 -15.06 -24.20 -3.86
C GLY A 157 -14.40 -22.85 -3.51
N PHE A 158 -15.09 -22.02 -2.73
CA PHE A 158 -14.56 -20.77 -2.20
C PHE A 158 -13.29 -20.97 -1.36
N HIS A 159 -13.30 -21.88 -0.38
CA HIS A 159 -12.11 -22.07 0.46
C HIS A 159 -10.96 -22.74 -0.32
N PHE A 160 -11.24 -23.65 -1.25
CA PHE A 160 -10.23 -24.31 -2.06
C PHE A 160 -9.56 -23.34 -3.05
N VAL A 161 -10.35 -22.62 -3.84
CA VAL A 161 -9.85 -21.61 -4.79
C VAL A 161 -9.22 -20.43 -4.04
N GLY A 162 -9.82 -20.01 -2.93
CA GLY A 162 -9.27 -18.99 -2.04
C GLY A 162 -7.91 -19.38 -1.47
N CYS A 163 -7.71 -20.65 -1.07
CA CYS A 163 -6.39 -21.16 -0.65
C CYS A 163 -5.34 -20.98 -1.75
N ILE A 164 -5.63 -21.40 -2.99
CA ILE A 164 -4.69 -21.28 -4.12
C ILE A 164 -4.32 -19.81 -4.35
N PHE A 165 -5.31 -18.91 -4.41
CA PHE A 165 -5.04 -17.48 -4.58
C PHE A 165 -4.28 -16.86 -3.40
N LEU A 166 -4.55 -17.29 -2.16
CA LEU A 166 -3.80 -16.82 -0.98
C LEU A 166 -2.35 -17.32 -0.97
N ILE A 167 -2.05 -18.52 -1.49
CA ILE A 167 -0.66 -19.00 -1.67
C ILE A 167 0.07 -18.12 -2.69
N ILE A 168 -0.51 -17.88 -3.88
CA ILE A 168 0.09 -17.03 -4.92
C ILE A 168 0.30 -15.60 -4.39
N SER A 169 -0.71 -15.06 -3.71
CA SER A 169 -0.71 -13.77 -3.04
C SER A 169 0.42 -13.63 -1.99
N ALA A 170 0.63 -14.67 -1.16
CA ALA A 170 1.73 -14.71 -0.20
C ALA A 170 3.11 -14.77 -0.88
N LEU A 171 3.25 -15.57 -1.95
CA LEU A 171 4.51 -15.68 -2.72
C LEU A 171 4.88 -14.35 -3.40
N PHE A 172 3.90 -13.65 -3.98
CA PHE A 172 4.09 -12.33 -4.58
C PHE A 172 4.57 -11.29 -3.56
N LEU A 173 3.98 -11.27 -2.36
CA LEU A 173 4.41 -10.33 -1.31
C LEU A 173 5.76 -10.70 -0.69
N ALA A 174 6.09 -11.99 -0.59
CA ALA A 174 7.42 -12.45 -0.20
C ALA A 174 8.49 -12.07 -1.23
N PHE A 175 8.19 -12.20 -2.53
CA PHE A 175 9.08 -11.78 -3.61
C PHE A 175 9.36 -10.26 -3.55
N ALA A 176 8.29 -9.45 -3.41
CA ALA A 176 8.41 -7.99 -3.23
C ALA A 176 9.23 -7.61 -1.98
N ALA A 177 9.19 -8.41 -0.91
CA ALA A 177 10.03 -8.21 0.26
C ALA A 177 11.51 -8.53 -0.01
N ILE A 178 11.80 -9.68 -0.63
CA ILE A 178 13.16 -10.11 -0.97
C ILE A 178 13.85 -9.10 -1.91
N GLU A 179 13.09 -8.48 -2.83
CA GLU A 179 13.64 -7.45 -3.71
C GLU A 179 14.09 -6.19 -2.96
N ILE A 180 13.38 -5.79 -1.89
CA ILE A 180 13.77 -4.68 -1.01
C ILE A 180 15.04 -5.03 -0.21
N ASP A 181 15.13 -6.25 0.31
CA ASP A 181 16.27 -6.71 1.11
C ASP A 181 17.58 -6.70 0.29
N ASN A 182 17.51 -7.25 -0.93
CA ASN A 182 18.62 -7.27 -1.89
C ASN A 182 19.06 -5.87 -2.36
N LYS A 183 18.12 -4.91 -2.47
CA LYS A 183 18.41 -3.56 -3.00
C LYS A 183 18.80 -2.53 -1.94
N ILE A 184 18.29 -2.65 -0.71
CA ILE A 184 18.36 -1.57 0.30
C ILE A 184 18.98 -2.02 1.63
N CYS A 185 18.66 -3.21 2.13
CA CYS A 185 19.13 -3.65 3.46
C CYS A 185 20.58 -4.15 3.47
N SER A 186 21.18 -4.38 2.30
CA SER A 186 22.51 -4.97 2.16
C SER A 186 23.69 -3.96 2.12
N ASP A 187 23.44 -2.65 1.99
CA ASP A 187 24.51 -1.62 2.03
C ASP A 187 24.43 -0.78 3.31
N GLU A 188 25.22 -1.17 4.32
CA GLU A 188 25.24 -0.57 5.67
C GLU A 188 25.56 0.95 5.71
N ARG A 189 25.94 1.55 4.58
CA ARG A 189 26.33 2.97 4.49
C ARG A 189 25.16 3.95 4.48
N PHE A 190 23.91 3.49 4.31
CA PHE A 190 22.73 4.36 4.33
C PHE A 190 22.04 4.37 5.69
N THR A 191 22.01 5.52 6.37
CA THR A 191 21.31 5.70 7.64
C THR A 191 19.78 5.58 7.53
N ASP A 192 19.22 5.78 6.33
CA ASP A 192 17.79 5.55 6.04
C ASP A 192 17.39 4.06 5.98
N SER A 193 18.37 3.13 5.90
CA SER A 193 18.11 1.68 5.82
C SER A 193 17.23 1.14 6.95
N LYS A 194 17.22 1.80 8.12
CA LYS A 194 16.38 1.40 9.27
C LYS A 194 14.88 1.42 8.97
N GLU A 195 14.38 2.37 8.19
CA GLU A 195 12.95 2.41 7.83
C GLU A 195 12.62 1.36 6.77
N ASP A 196 13.47 1.20 5.75
CA ASP A 196 13.23 0.22 4.68
C ASP A 196 13.35 -1.23 5.14
N CYS A 197 14.26 -1.54 6.06
CA CYS A 197 14.31 -2.87 6.67
C CYS A 197 13.16 -3.15 7.66
N GLN A 198 12.45 -2.12 8.16
CA GLN A 198 11.15 -2.32 8.81
C GLN A 198 10.07 -2.70 7.78
N LYS A 199 10.05 -2.09 6.59
CA LYS A 199 9.12 -2.43 5.50
C LYS A 199 9.33 -3.87 5.02
N PHE A 200 10.58 -4.33 4.91
CA PHE A 200 10.90 -5.76 4.66
C PHE A 200 10.22 -6.67 5.68
N LYS A 201 10.48 -6.45 6.99
CA LYS A 201 9.88 -7.24 8.08
C LYS A 201 8.34 -7.22 8.03
N GLN A 202 7.75 -6.07 7.70
CA GLN A 202 6.30 -5.94 7.58
C GLN A 202 5.72 -6.74 6.41
N LYS A 203 6.32 -6.66 5.22
CA LYS A 203 5.89 -7.42 4.03
C LYS A 203 6.05 -8.93 4.25
N MET A 204 7.19 -9.37 4.82
CA MET A 204 7.39 -10.77 5.21
C MET A 204 6.38 -11.26 6.26
N SER A 205 6.05 -10.43 7.25
CA SER A 205 5.03 -10.77 8.26
C SER A 205 3.65 -10.91 7.61
N ALA A 206 3.25 -9.97 6.75
CA ALA A 206 2.00 -10.02 6.01
C ALA A 206 1.92 -11.25 5.09
N ALA A 207 3.00 -11.60 4.38
CA ALA A 207 3.10 -12.81 3.57
C ALA A 207 2.94 -14.07 4.42
N GLY A 208 3.59 -14.14 5.59
CA GLY A 208 3.45 -15.23 6.56
C GLY A 208 2.02 -15.41 7.07
N PHE A 209 1.33 -14.32 7.43
CA PHE A 209 -0.08 -14.39 7.83
C PHE A 209 -1.02 -14.76 6.66
N THR A 210 -0.74 -14.29 5.44
CA THR A 210 -1.49 -14.68 4.23
C THR A 210 -1.34 -16.18 3.95
N LEU A 211 -0.12 -16.73 4.11
CA LEU A 211 0.15 -18.16 3.97
C LEU A 211 -0.55 -18.98 5.08
N LEU A 212 -0.53 -18.50 6.33
CA LEU A 212 -1.27 -19.13 7.44
C LEU A 212 -2.79 -19.15 7.18
N GLN A 213 -3.34 -18.06 6.63
CA GLN A 213 -4.74 -18.01 6.20
C GLN A 213 -5.03 -19.05 5.10
N ALA A 214 -4.13 -19.21 4.12
CA ALA A 214 -4.25 -20.23 3.09
C ALA A 214 -4.27 -21.66 3.67
N VAL A 215 -3.38 -21.97 4.61
CA VAL A 215 -3.36 -23.27 5.31
C VAL A 215 -4.68 -23.51 6.06
N LEU A 216 -5.22 -22.50 6.75
CA LEU A 216 -6.53 -22.61 7.40
C LEU A 216 -7.65 -22.86 6.38
N TYR A 217 -7.62 -22.21 5.23
CA TYR A 217 -8.58 -22.45 4.13
C TYR A 217 -8.46 -23.87 3.55
N ALA A 218 -7.24 -24.41 3.41
CA ALA A 218 -7.02 -25.79 3.00
C ALA A 218 -7.62 -26.77 4.03
N VAL A 219 -7.34 -26.58 5.33
CA VAL A 219 -7.89 -27.41 6.41
C VAL A 219 -9.42 -27.36 6.45
N ILE A 220 -10.03 -26.18 6.29
CA ILE A 220 -11.49 -26.03 6.20
C ILE A 220 -12.04 -26.78 4.98
N SER A 221 -11.40 -26.63 3.81
CA SER A 221 -11.81 -27.30 2.57
C SER A 221 -11.81 -28.83 2.72
N VAL A 222 -10.72 -29.39 3.25
CA VAL A 222 -10.58 -30.82 3.53
C VAL A 222 -11.59 -31.29 4.58
N ARG A 223 -11.89 -30.49 5.61
CA ARG A 223 -12.93 -30.82 6.61
C ARG A 223 -14.34 -30.87 6.01
N VAL A 224 -14.66 -29.96 5.09
CA VAL A 224 -15.98 -29.88 4.43
C VAL A 224 -16.20 -31.08 3.49
N ILE A 225 -15.18 -31.51 2.74
CA ILE A 225 -15.26 -32.72 1.90
C ILE A 225 -15.13 -34.00 2.70
N GLY A 226 -14.19 -34.08 3.63
CA GLY A 226 -13.85 -35.31 4.34
C GLY A 226 -15.05 -35.93 5.04
N LYS A 227 -15.93 -35.11 5.63
CA LYS A 227 -17.17 -35.60 6.24
C LYS A 227 -18.07 -36.35 5.23
N LYS A 228 -18.12 -35.92 3.97
CA LYS A 228 -18.87 -36.61 2.91
C LYS A 228 -18.23 -37.96 2.53
N LEU A 229 -16.90 -38.01 2.44
CA LEU A 229 -16.16 -39.23 2.09
C LEU A 229 -16.25 -40.31 3.17
N TYR A 230 -16.32 -39.93 4.46
CA TYR A 230 -16.51 -40.88 5.57
C TYR A 230 -17.98 -41.30 5.81
N GLU A 231 -18.95 -40.65 5.16
CA GLU A 231 -20.38 -41.01 5.25
C GLU A 231 -20.84 -41.90 4.07
N GLU A 232 -19.99 -42.09 3.05
CA GLU A 232 -20.26 -42.88 1.83
C GLU A 232 -19.42 -44.19 1.77
N VAL A 233 -18.75 -44.58 2.86
CA VAL A 233 -17.93 -45.80 3.03
C VAL A 233 -18.38 -46.59 4.26
#